data_AF-A0AAU3SXK7-F1
#
_entry.id   AF-A0AAU3SXK7-F1
#
_cell.length_a   1.000
_cell.length_b   1.000
_cell.length_c   1.000
_cell.angle_alpha   90.00
_cell.angle_beta   90.00
_cell.angle_gamma   90.00
#
_symmetry.space_group_name_H-M   'P 1'
#
loop_
_entity.id
_entity.type
_entity.pdbx_description
1 polymer ?
#
loop_
_entity_poly.entity_id
_entity_poly.type
_entity_poly.pdbx_seq_one_letter_code
_entity_poly.pdbx_strand_id
1 'polypeptide(L)'
;MISAAVVAAAIGFVPNVAQASDQPADRTGSVAAKIDSAKAAAAGSAVFHSPAERTVRKATAAAPADAGKNGKTAAAPQAAGAVKDNPGLAVDLLASGTTAHGISLASQISTSVESSIRVEINWGDGQTETAHTTNAKLLKSNHKFAEVGTHKVTVTLTDLNNNVTATNSVDVQAYGSKFTPHGPTRLLDTRDGTGATAGPVVPYGTARVKIGGNSGIPADATAVALNLTVTNARSGGHITAYPSGTEQPNTSNVNFVAGQTVPNMTIVPVGSDGYVELVNRSYGDVDLIADVTGYFTRTNASGYTSLDPARIVDSREGLGTSWGQVAGQSTFPVQIAGRAGVPSWGVTAVALNVTVTNPRNAGHLTLFPSGQQAPSTSNVNFTGGQTIANSVIVPVGSDGRINIRNGSWDPADVIVDVVGYYSPDSKAAYLPVKPTRLYDSREWSPVQGQDYSYLPLGDGKPWVTGYVLNATVTNTQGDGHLTVAPDSNTWAQYLGGTQIRPTPPNSSNLNWTKGATVPNLVQASTGKHGVIDLWNRSWQPTDMVVDMFGLYEY
;
A
#
# COMPACT_ATOMS: atom_id res chain seq x y z
N MET A 1 -28.87 -75.66 -6.38
CA MET A 1 -28.55 -75.22 -5.01
C MET A 1 -27.81 -73.88 -5.08
N ILE A 2 -28.35 -72.83 -4.43
CA ILE A 2 -27.67 -71.77 -3.62
C ILE A 2 -26.49 -71.04 -4.33
N SER A 3 -26.58 -69.80 -4.82
CA SER A 3 -26.80 -68.45 -4.21
C SER A 3 -25.52 -67.59 -4.20
N ALA A 4 -25.72 -66.32 -4.60
CA ALA A 4 -25.01 -65.05 -4.36
C ALA A 4 -23.68 -64.96 -3.59
N ALA A 5 -22.81 -64.04 -4.02
CA ALA A 5 -22.32 -62.92 -3.18
C ALA A 5 -21.57 -61.84 -4.00
N VAL A 6 -21.94 -60.58 -3.74
CA VAL A 6 -21.18 -59.35 -4.01
C VAL A 6 -20.21 -59.11 -2.86
N VAL A 7 -18.96 -58.74 -3.13
CA VAL A 7 -18.13 -57.90 -2.23
C VAL A 7 -17.25 -56.99 -3.08
N ALA A 8 -17.44 -55.69 -2.89
CA ALA A 8 -16.51 -54.64 -3.29
C ALA A 8 -15.41 -54.49 -2.23
N ALA A 9 -14.16 -54.30 -2.65
CA ALA A 9 -13.10 -53.80 -1.77
C ALA A 9 -12.15 -52.90 -2.57
N ALA A 10 -12.07 -51.65 -2.12
CA ALA A 10 -11.16 -50.61 -2.57
C ALA A 10 -9.79 -50.76 -1.90
N ILE A 11 -8.72 -50.63 -2.67
CA ILE A 11 -7.35 -50.27 -2.25
C ILE A 11 -6.71 -49.70 -3.53
N GLY A 12 -6.11 -48.52 -3.64
CA GLY A 12 -5.81 -47.41 -2.74
C GLY A 12 -4.97 -46.47 -3.61
N PHE A 13 -5.38 -45.20 -3.76
CA PHE A 13 -4.61 -44.23 -4.52
C PHE A 13 -3.28 -43.97 -3.79
N VAL A 14 -2.18 -44.19 -4.49
CA VAL A 14 -0.83 -43.80 -4.07
C VAL A 14 -0.80 -42.27 -3.93
N PRO A 15 -0.31 -41.71 -2.82
CA PRO A 15 0.02 -40.30 -2.78
C PRO A 15 1.16 -40.07 -3.78
N ASN A 16 0.93 -39.27 -4.83
CA ASN A 16 2.01 -38.79 -5.68
C ASN A 16 2.90 -37.86 -4.83
N VAL A 17 3.85 -38.46 -4.12
CA VAL A 17 5.12 -37.81 -3.80
C VAL A 17 5.81 -37.67 -5.14
N ALA A 18 5.90 -36.44 -5.67
CA ALA A 18 6.76 -36.19 -6.81
C ALA A 18 8.18 -36.61 -6.39
N GLN A 19 8.70 -37.69 -6.98
CA GLN A 19 10.10 -38.04 -6.86
C GLN A 19 10.90 -36.85 -7.42
N ALA A 20 11.76 -36.29 -6.56
CA ALA A 20 12.72 -35.28 -6.95
C ALA A 20 13.63 -35.86 -8.05
N SER A 21 13.52 -35.33 -9.27
CA SER A 21 14.69 -35.25 -10.14
C SER A 21 15.66 -34.26 -9.49
N ASP A 22 16.96 -34.54 -9.59
CA ASP A 22 18.03 -33.72 -9.00
C ASP A 22 17.79 -32.21 -9.19
N GLN A 23 17.95 -31.46 -8.09
CA GLN A 23 18.07 -30.01 -8.14
C GLN A 23 19.22 -29.67 -9.10
N PRO A 24 19.02 -28.88 -10.17
CA PRO A 24 20.17 -28.29 -10.84
C PRO A 24 20.87 -27.40 -9.81
N ALA A 25 22.09 -27.79 -9.44
CA ALA A 25 22.97 -26.97 -8.63
C ALA A 25 23.18 -25.61 -9.33
N ASP A 26 23.21 -24.53 -8.55
CA ASP A 26 23.52 -23.15 -8.96
C ASP A 26 22.45 -22.35 -9.73
N ARG A 27 21.25 -22.23 -9.16
CA ARG A 27 20.32 -21.13 -9.51
C ARG A 27 20.51 -19.95 -8.55
N THR A 28 21.03 -18.82 -9.06
CA THR A 28 21.59 -17.69 -8.27
C THR A 28 20.71 -16.44 -8.21
N GLY A 29 19.47 -16.53 -8.70
CA GLY A 29 18.58 -15.38 -8.86
C GLY A 29 18.99 -14.44 -10.00
N SER A 30 18.04 -13.68 -10.54
CA SER A 30 18.28 -12.70 -11.60
C SER A 30 17.77 -11.31 -11.24
N VAL A 31 18.47 -10.27 -11.71
CA VAL A 31 17.97 -8.89 -11.57
C VAL A 31 16.79 -8.69 -12.50
N ALA A 32 15.71 -8.10 -12.00
CA ALA A 32 14.68 -7.55 -12.89
C ALA A 32 15.29 -6.40 -13.70
N ALA A 33 15.38 -6.57 -15.01
CA ALA A 33 15.86 -5.52 -15.89
C ALA A 33 14.97 -4.26 -15.78
N LYS A 34 15.64 -3.11 -15.61
CA LYS A 34 15.13 -1.73 -15.66
C LYS A 34 13.94 -1.41 -14.74
N ILE A 35 14.21 -1.37 -13.44
CA ILE A 35 13.30 -0.74 -12.48
C ILE A 35 13.45 0.78 -12.56
N ASP A 36 12.49 1.45 -13.20
CA ASP A 36 12.40 2.90 -13.20
C ASP A 36 11.67 3.38 -11.94
N SER A 37 12.33 3.27 -10.79
CA SER A 37 11.77 3.69 -9.48
C SER A 37 11.53 5.21 -9.38
N ALA A 38 11.95 5.97 -10.39
CA ALA A 38 11.67 7.40 -10.57
C ALA A 38 10.34 7.69 -11.29
N LYS A 39 9.73 6.70 -11.98
CA LYS A 39 8.42 6.86 -12.66
C LYS A 39 7.22 6.84 -11.73
N ALA A 40 7.39 6.39 -10.50
CA ALA A 40 6.33 6.43 -9.50
C ALA A 40 6.24 7.82 -8.89
N ALA A 41 5.86 8.80 -9.70
CA ALA A 41 5.51 10.12 -9.21
C ALA A 41 4.28 9.98 -8.28
N ALA A 42 4.37 10.58 -7.10
CA ALA A 42 3.25 10.73 -6.18
C ALA A 42 2.06 11.37 -6.91
N ALA A 43 0.83 11.00 -6.51
CA ALA A 43 -0.38 11.65 -6.98
C ALA A 43 -0.23 13.19 -6.90
N GLY A 44 -0.61 13.88 -7.99
CA GLY A 44 -0.41 15.31 -8.29
C GLY A 44 0.09 16.21 -7.16
N SER A 45 1.21 16.91 -7.39
CA SER A 45 1.80 17.81 -6.41
C SER A 45 0.82 18.91 -6.02
N ALA A 46 0.22 18.79 -4.83
CA ALA A 46 -0.47 19.91 -4.21
C ALA A 46 0.58 20.99 -3.92
N VAL A 47 0.50 22.10 -4.65
CA VAL A 47 1.30 23.28 -4.41
C VAL A 47 0.49 24.21 -3.52
N PHE A 48 1.01 24.49 -2.34
CA PHE A 48 0.40 25.39 -1.36
C PHE A 48 1.08 26.75 -1.50
N HIS A 49 0.30 27.82 -1.64
CA HIS A 49 0.83 29.17 -1.85
C HIS A 49 0.19 30.16 -0.89
N SER A 50 1.01 30.95 -0.20
CA SER A 50 0.59 32.16 0.48
C SER A 50 1.42 33.33 -0.05
N PRO A 51 0.82 34.23 -0.84
CA PRO A 51 1.58 35.27 -1.51
C PRO A 51 2.04 36.36 -0.53
N ALA A 52 3.05 37.14 -0.92
CA ALA A 52 3.70 38.12 -0.05
C ALA A 52 2.74 39.15 0.56
N GLU A 53 1.65 39.49 -0.12
CA GLU A 53 0.65 40.47 0.32
C GLU A 53 -0.09 40.02 1.59
N ARG A 54 -0.06 38.73 1.93
CA ARG A 54 -0.59 38.20 3.18
C ARG A 54 0.34 38.39 4.37
N THR A 55 1.54 38.94 4.15
CA THR A 55 2.51 39.18 5.22
C THR A 55 2.05 40.30 6.14
N VAL A 56 1.99 40.02 7.44
CA VAL A 56 1.65 41.00 8.48
C VAL A 56 2.94 41.53 9.11
N ARG A 57 3.18 42.83 8.97
CA ARG A 57 4.32 43.53 9.59
C ARG A 57 3.98 44.12 10.95
N LYS A 58 4.94 44.11 11.88
CA LYS A 58 4.85 44.76 13.19
C LYS A 58 6.21 45.35 13.59
N ALA A 59 6.20 46.50 14.27
CA ALA A 59 7.41 46.99 14.93
C ALA A 59 7.73 46.11 16.15
N THR A 60 9.00 45.80 16.38
CA THR A 60 9.46 45.12 17.62
C THR A 60 9.90 46.13 18.66
N ALA A 61 9.59 45.87 19.94
CA ALA A 61 10.20 46.60 21.04
C ALA A 61 11.71 46.36 21.05
N ALA A 62 12.52 47.40 21.27
CA ALA A 62 13.97 47.26 21.40
C ALA A 62 14.32 46.22 22.47
N ALA A 63 15.27 45.32 22.18
CA ALA A 63 15.73 44.33 23.15
C ALA A 63 16.24 45.03 24.43
N PRO A 64 16.00 44.47 25.64
CA PRO A 64 16.66 44.96 26.84
C PRO A 64 18.17 44.83 26.67
N ALA A 65 18.93 45.89 26.95
CA ALA A 65 20.38 45.84 26.90
C ALA A 65 20.91 44.75 27.85
N ASP A 66 21.79 43.89 27.35
CA ASP A 66 22.47 42.87 28.15
C ASP A 66 23.20 43.55 29.33
N ALA A 67 22.84 43.17 30.56
CA ALA A 67 23.53 43.63 31.75
C ALA A 67 24.88 42.90 31.87
N GLY A 68 25.86 43.37 31.09
CA GLY A 68 27.25 42.95 31.19
C GLY A 68 27.78 43.22 32.60
N LYS A 69 28.09 42.15 33.33
CA LYS A 69 28.89 42.20 34.56
C LYS A 69 30.28 42.71 34.20
N ASN A 70 30.51 44.01 34.33
CA ASN A 70 31.77 44.63 34.77
C ASN A 70 31.59 46.14 34.81
N GLY A 71 31.55 46.69 36.03
CA GLY A 71 31.44 48.12 36.24
C GLY A 71 32.69 48.86 35.77
N LYS A 72 32.57 49.56 34.64
CA LYS A 72 33.31 50.79 34.34
C LYS A 72 32.41 51.72 33.52
N THR A 73 32.43 52.99 33.89
CA THR A 73 31.64 54.09 33.32
C THR A 73 31.79 54.16 31.80
N ALA A 74 30.70 53.94 31.08
CA ALA A 74 30.57 54.19 29.65
C ALA A 74 29.54 55.31 29.41
N ALA A 75 29.81 56.11 28.39
CA ALA A 75 29.19 57.38 28.05
C ALA A 75 27.65 57.37 27.96
N ALA A 76 27.08 58.57 27.99
CA ALA A 76 25.67 58.87 27.73
C ALA A 76 25.10 57.98 26.60
N PRO A 77 23.83 57.54 26.70
CA PRO A 77 23.23 56.65 25.72
C PRO A 77 23.38 57.29 24.34
N GLN A 78 24.20 56.67 23.50
CA GLN A 78 24.22 56.96 22.08
C GLN A 78 22.80 56.76 21.61
N ALA A 79 22.20 57.84 21.07
CA ALA A 79 20.81 57.88 20.65
C ALA A 79 20.45 56.54 19.98
N ALA A 80 19.43 55.86 20.52
CA ALA A 80 18.84 54.71 19.87
C ALA A 80 18.67 55.10 18.40
N GLY A 81 19.45 54.47 17.50
CA GLY A 81 19.37 54.77 16.09
C GLY A 81 17.90 54.70 15.70
N ALA A 82 17.39 55.77 15.09
CA ALA A 82 15.98 55.85 14.73
C ALA A 82 15.56 54.53 14.09
N VAL A 83 14.49 53.91 14.59
CA VAL A 83 13.86 52.74 13.98
C VAL A 83 13.65 53.11 12.51
N LYS A 84 14.51 52.60 11.63
CA LYS A 84 14.36 52.79 10.19
C LYS A 84 13.32 51.75 9.79
N ASP A 85 12.11 52.19 9.49
CA ASP A 85 11.08 51.27 9.02
C ASP A 85 11.57 50.49 7.77
N ASN A 86 11.14 49.24 7.63
CA ASN A 86 11.41 48.41 6.46
C ASN A 86 10.07 48.07 5.78
N PRO A 87 9.48 49.03 5.02
CA PRO A 87 8.16 48.86 4.44
C PRO A 87 8.10 47.75 3.39
N GLY A 88 9.25 47.35 2.82
CA GLY A 88 9.36 46.25 1.87
C GLY A 88 9.56 44.87 2.48
N LEU A 89 9.62 44.73 3.82
CA LEU A 89 9.83 43.43 4.46
C LEU A 89 8.60 42.53 4.31
N ALA A 90 8.69 41.51 3.44
CA ALA A 90 7.63 40.53 3.25
C ALA A 90 8.18 39.16 2.82
N VAL A 91 7.36 38.11 2.95
CA VAL A 91 7.71 36.76 2.49
C VAL A 91 6.58 36.11 1.71
N ASP A 92 6.87 35.63 0.49
CA ASP A 92 6.00 34.75 -0.29
C ASP A 92 6.38 33.29 0.02
N LEU A 93 5.37 32.46 0.28
CA LEU A 93 5.54 31.08 0.71
C LEU A 93 4.96 30.12 -0.33
N LEU A 94 5.81 29.27 -0.89
CA LEU A 94 5.42 28.20 -1.80
C LEU A 94 5.87 26.85 -1.23
N ALA A 95 4.94 25.95 -0.95
CA ALA A 95 5.24 24.63 -0.42
C ALA A 95 4.71 23.50 -1.31
N SER A 96 5.38 22.35 -1.26
CA SER A 96 4.94 21.13 -1.97
C SER A 96 5.30 19.89 -1.16
N GLY A 97 4.45 18.86 -1.18
CA GLY A 97 4.80 17.55 -0.61
C GLY A 97 5.97 16.90 -1.33
N THR A 98 6.76 16.11 -0.60
CA THR A 98 7.94 15.39 -1.12
C THR A 98 7.91 13.89 -0.83
N THR A 99 7.38 13.48 0.32
CA THR A 99 7.19 12.07 0.71
C THR A 99 5.83 11.90 1.38
N ALA A 100 5.54 10.72 1.94
CA ALA A 100 4.33 10.54 2.75
C ALA A 100 4.25 11.52 3.94
N HIS A 101 5.39 11.93 4.50
CA HIS A 101 5.47 12.83 5.66
C HIS A 101 6.24 14.13 5.39
N GLY A 102 6.89 14.23 4.23
CA GLY A 102 7.80 15.32 3.90
C GLY A 102 7.17 16.43 3.07
N ILE A 103 7.66 17.64 3.27
CA ILE A 103 7.40 18.81 2.42
C ILE A 103 8.70 19.56 2.10
N SER A 104 8.67 20.33 1.02
CA SER A 104 9.64 21.38 0.71
C SER A 104 8.94 22.73 0.77
N LEU A 105 9.58 23.74 1.35
CA LEU A 105 9.12 25.12 1.46
C LEU A 105 10.13 26.06 0.80
N ALA A 106 9.66 26.84 -0.15
CA ALA A 106 10.36 27.98 -0.71
C ALA A 106 9.82 29.27 -0.06
N SER A 107 10.69 29.99 0.64
CA SER A 107 10.40 31.28 1.26
C SER A 107 11.11 32.39 0.49
N GLN A 108 10.37 33.13 -0.34
CA GLN A 108 10.90 34.24 -1.12
C GLN A 108 10.77 35.52 -0.29
N ILE A 109 11.91 35.98 0.24
CA ILE A 109 12.00 37.15 1.10
C ILE A 109 12.22 38.40 0.24
N SER A 110 11.50 39.46 0.56
CA SER A 110 11.65 40.80 0.00
C SER A 110 11.97 41.79 1.11
N THR A 111 12.75 42.82 0.78
CA THR A 111 13.13 43.92 1.68
C THR A 111 13.42 45.17 0.85
N SER A 112 13.13 46.35 1.39
CA SER A 112 13.43 47.64 0.73
C SER A 112 14.74 48.28 1.19
N VAL A 113 15.39 47.71 2.21
CA VAL A 113 16.64 48.21 2.79
C VAL A 113 17.61 47.06 3.02
N GLU A 114 18.90 47.37 3.07
CA GLU A 114 19.90 46.37 3.45
C GLU A 114 19.79 46.04 4.94
N SER A 115 19.56 44.76 5.24
CA SER A 115 19.41 44.31 6.62
C SER A 115 19.81 42.85 6.83
N SER A 116 20.19 42.55 8.07
CA SER A 116 20.34 41.19 8.57
C SER A 116 18.97 40.70 9.05
N ILE A 117 18.46 39.65 8.42
CA ILE A 117 17.14 39.09 8.66
C ILE A 117 17.31 37.71 9.30
N ARG A 118 16.79 37.55 10.50
CA ARG A 118 16.56 36.23 11.09
C ARG A 118 15.23 35.69 10.56
N VAL A 119 15.25 34.47 10.07
CA VAL A 119 14.08 33.77 9.53
C VAL A 119 13.76 32.62 10.47
N GLU A 120 12.61 32.67 11.10
CA GLU A 120 12.10 31.59 11.94
C GLU A 120 10.96 30.89 11.22
N ILE A 121 11.06 29.58 11.04
CA ILE A 121 10.02 28.74 10.43
C ILE A 121 9.46 27.86 11.54
N ASN A 122 8.23 28.13 11.97
CA ASN A 122 7.46 27.23 12.82
C ASN A 122 6.66 26.30 11.92
N TRP A 123 6.94 25.00 11.98
CA TRP A 123 6.34 24.01 11.08
C TRP A 123 4.90 23.62 11.47
N GLY A 124 4.43 24.04 12.65
CA GLY A 124 3.07 23.74 13.12
C GLY A 124 2.94 22.40 13.85
N ASP A 125 4.02 21.64 13.99
CA ASP A 125 4.10 20.35 14.69
C ASP A 125 4.95 20.41 15.98
N GLY A 126 5.24 21.62 16.45
CA GLY A 126 6.09 21.89 17.60
C GLY A 126 7.59 22.01 17.27
N GLN A 127 7.99 21.80 16.01
CA GLN A 127 9.35 22.05 15.55
C GLN A 127 9.50 23.46 14.96
N THR A 128 10.64 24.08 15.24
CA THR A 128 11.03 25.38 14.69
C THR A 128 12.43 25.30 14.11
N GLU A 129 12.62 25.86 12.92
CA GLU A 129 13.92 26.04 12.28
C GLU A 129 14.27 27.54 12.26
N THR A 130 15.55 27.88 12.42
CA THR A 130 16.03 29.26 12.28
C THR A 130 17.13 29.33 11.24
N ALA A 131 17.03 30.31 10.35
CA ALA A 131 18.06 30.66 9.38
C ALA A 131 18.39 32.15 9.46
N HIS A 132 19.54 32.53 8.92
CA HIS A 132 19.94 33.93 8.78
C HIS A 132 20.22 34.24 7.31
N THR A 133 19.75 35.40 6.87
CA THR A 133 20.04 35.92 5.53
C THR A 133 20.32 37.41 5.58
N THR A 134 21.02 37.89 4.57
CA THR A 134 21.11 39.32 4.26
C THR A 134 20.26 39.60 3.03
N ASN A 135 19.53 40.72 3.06
CA ASN A 135 18.74 41.23 1.94
C ASN A 135 17.66 40.24 1.42
N ALA A 136 17.07 40.57 0.26
CA ALA A 136 16.09 39.73 -0.41
C ALA A 136 16.74 38.41 -0.86
N LYS A 137 16.09 37.29 -0.57
CA LYS A 137 16.63 35.96 -0.85
C LYS A 137 15.53 34.91 -0.94
N LEU A 138 15.74 33.91 -1.80
CA LEU A 138 14.99 32.66 -1.78
C LEU A 138 15.64 31.67 -0.82
N LEU A 139 14.91 31.25 0.22
CA LEU A 139 15.32 30.16 1.10
C LEU A 139 14.52 28.91 0.78
N LYS A 140 15.20 27.76 0.72
CA LYS A 140 14.56 26.44 0.56
C LYS A 140 14.80 25.63 1.83
N SER A 141 13.73 25.17 2.44
CA SER A 141 13.76 24.32 3.63
C SER A 141 12.96 23.05 3.37
N ASN A 142 13.40 21.93 3.92
CA ASN A 142 12.67 20.66 3.88
C ASN A 142 12.30 20.28 5.29
N HIS A 143 11.09 19.73 5.47
CA HIS A 143 10.63 19.27 6.77
C HIS A 143 9.92 17.93 6.65
N LYS A 144 9.98 17.15 7.72
CA LYS A 144 9.28 15.87 7.84
C LYS A 144 8.40 15.93 9.08
N PHE A 145 7.09 15.81 8.87
CA PHE A 145 6.12 15.73 9.95
C PHE A 145 6.14 14.35 10.61
N ALA A 146 5.85 14.29 11.91
CA ALA A 146 5.70 13.01 12.60
C ALA A 146 4.33 12.34 12.31
N GLU A 147 3.31 13.15 12.05
CA GLU A 147 1.95 12.69 11.80
C GLU A 147 1.43 13.29 10.49
N VAL A 148 0.66 12.49 9.75
CA VAL A 148 -0.08 12.98 8.58
C VAL A 148 -1.16 13.95 9.00
N GLY A 149 -1.46 14.92 8.15
CA GLY A 149 -2.45 15.95 8.46
C GLY A 149 -2.12 17.27 7.80
N THR A 150 -3.04 18.21 7.99
CA THR A 150 -2.81 19.61 7.67
C THR A 150 -2.01 20.25 8.81
N HIS A 151 -0.92 20.90 8.46
CA HIS A 151 -0.05 21.65 9.37
C HIS A 151 -0.01 23.11 8.97
N LYS A 152 -0.08 24.03 9.94
CA LYS A 152 0.06 25.46 9.66
C LYS A 152 1.52 25.86 9.81
N VAL A 153 2.19 26.05 8.67
CA VAL A 153 3.56 26.56 8.64
C VAL A 153 3.53 28.08 8.74
N THR A 154 4.33 28.64 9.65
CA THR A 154 4.42 30.09 9.88
C THR A 154 5.87 30.52 9.77
N VAL A 155 6.13 31.47 8.88
CA VAL A 155 7.46 32.08 8.70
C VAL A 155 7.44 33.48 9.29
N THR A 156 8.34 33.72 10.24
CA THR A 156 8.55 35.01 10.87
C THR A 156 9.93 35.54 10.52
N LEU A 157 9.96 36.66 9.80
CA LEU A 157 11.16 37.44 9.56
C LEU A 157 11.35 38.41 10.72
N THR A 158 12.57 38.52 11.24
CA THR A 158 12.99 39.57 12.18
C THR A 158 14.13 40.36 11.53
N ASP A 159 13.89 41.62 11.21
CA ASP A 159 14.92 42.56 10.78
C ASP A 159 15.67 43.09 12.01
N LEU A 160 16.90 42.60 12.18
CA LEU A 160 17.74 42.88 13.36
C LEU A 160 18.30 44.31 13.37
N ASN A 161 18.32 44.97 12.22
CA ASN A 161 18.86 46.32 12.09
C ASN A 161 17.77 47.38 12.27
N ASN A 162 16.53 47.03 11.92
CA ASN A 162 15.41 47.96 11.79
C ASN A 162 14.30 47.72 12.81
N ASN A 163 14.40 46.67 13.65
CA ASN A 163 13.40 46.34 14.67
C ASN A 163 11.99 46.17 14.09
N VAL A 164 11.87 45.43 13.00
CA VAL A 164 10.59 45.09 12.35
C VAL A 164 10.48 43.57 12.25
N THR A 165 9.31 43.02 12.55
CA THR A 165 8.95 41.65 12.21
C THR A 165 7.92 41.60 11.10
N ALA A 166 7.98 40.55 10.29
CA ALA A 166 7.03 40.28 9.23
C ALA A 166 6.68 38.79 9.23
N THR A 167 5.39 38.47 9.33
CA THR A 167 4.93 37.07 9.47
C THR A 167 3.94 36.72 8.35
N ASN A 168 4.14 35.56 7.72
CA ASN A 168 3.19 34.94 6.80
C ASN A 168 3.01 33.46 7.18
N SER A 169 1.85 32.87 6.85
CA SER A 169 1.56 31.47 7.11
C SER A 169 0.90 30.80 5.90
N VAL A 170 1.12 29.50 5.77
CA VAL A 170 0.50 28.64 4.76
C VAL A 170 0.11 27.31 5.41
N ASP A 171 -1.13 26.86 5.14
CA ASP A 171 -1.56 25.53 5.54
C ASP A 171 -1.03 24.53 4.50
N VAL A 172 -0.32 23.50 4.96
CA VAL A 172 0.34 22.51 4.11
C VAL A 172 -0.05 21.11 4.53
N GLN A 173 0.08 20.16 3.62
CA GLN A 173 -0.21 18.76 3.89
C GLN A 173 0.75 17.89 3.07
N ALA A 174 1.40 16.94 3.73
CA ALA A 174 2.21 15.92 3.05
C ALA A 174 1.29 14.92 2.30
N TYR A 175 1.85 14.11 1.40
CA TYR A 175 1.03 13.26 0.53
C TYR A 175 0.51 11.99 1.19
N GLY A 176 1.06 11.61 2.35
CA GLY A 176 0.74 10.37 3.03
C GLY A 176 -0.70 10.32 3.52
N SER A 177 -1.24 9.12 3.52
CA SER A 177 -2.57 8.82 4.02
C SER A 177 -2.54 7.61 4.94
N LYS A 178 -3.37 7.62 5.98
CA LYS A 178 -3.49 6.52 6.94
C LYS A 178 -4.79 5.75 6.71
N PHE A 179 -4.76 4.47 7.07
CA PHE A 179 -5.84 3.52 6.83
C PHE A 179 -6.88 3.59 7.93
N THR A 180 -8.15 3.60 7.53
CA THR A 180 -9.30 3.40 8.41
C THR A 180 -9.98 2.10 7.98
N PRO A 181 -10.01 1.07 8.85
CA PRO A 181 -10.75 -0.16 8.57
C PRO A 181 -12.23 0.13 8.36
N HIS A 182 -12.84 -0.56 7.42
CA HIS A 182 -14.26 -0.47 7.15
C HIS A 182 -14.84 -1.88 7.13
N GLY A 183 -16.02 -2.08 7.73
CA GLY A 183 -16.69 -3.38 7.65
C GLY A 183 -16.91 -3.78 6.18
N PRO A 184 -16.70 -5.06 5.79
CA PRO A 184 -16.88 -5.48 4.41
C PRO A 184 -18.25 -5.03 3.86
N THR A 185 -18.24 -4.17 2.85
CA THR A 185 -19.46 -3.55 2.31
C THR A 185 -19.44 -3.53 0.79
N ARG A 186 -20.52 -3.96 0.15
CA ARG A 186 -20.67 -3.92 -1.30
C ARG A 186 -20.98 -2.51 -1.78
N LEU A 187 -20.11 -1.93 -2.61
CA LEU A 187 -20.32 -0.61 -3.21
C LEU A 187 -20.74 -0.68 -4.68
N LEU A 188 -20.44 -1.79 -5.37
CA LEU A 188 -20.83 -2.04 -6.75
C LEU A 188 -21.24 -3.49 -6.94
N ASP A 189 -22.33 -3.74 -7.66
CA ASP A 189 -22.68 -5.03 -8.25
C ASP A 189 -23.50 -4.79 -9.53
N THR A 190 -22.87 -5.02 -10.67
CA THR A 190 -23.50 -4.74 -11.97
C THR A 190 -24.65 -5.70 -12.30
N ARG A 191 -24.79 -6.82 -11.57
CA ARG A 191 -25.84 -7.81 -11.81
C ARG A 191 -27.20 -7.35 -11.31
N ASP A 192 -27.21 -6.59 -10.21
CA ASP A 192 -28.43 -6.14 -9.54
C ASP A 192 -28.61 -4.62 -9.52
N GLY A 193 -27.60 -3.85 -9.96
CA GLY A 193 -27.64 -2.40 -10.01
C GLY A 193 -27.24 -1.73 -8.69
N THR A 194 -26.58 -2.44 -7.78
CA THR A 194 -25.97 -1.82 -6.60
C THR A 194 -24.86 -0.86 -7.07
N GLY A 195 -25.00 0.43 -6.74
CA GLY A 195 -23.97 1.45 -7.00
C GLY A 195 -23.78 1.88 -8.46
N ALA A 196 -24.42 1.22 -9.42
CA ALA A 196 -24.40 1.55 -10.85
C ALA A 196 -25.68 1.09 -11.55
N THR A 197 -25.82 1.37 -12.85
CA THR A 197 -26.92 0.80 -13.64
C THR A 197 -26.75 -0.71 -13.75
N ALA A 198 -27.83 -1.47 -13.56
CA ALA A 198 -27.81 -2.92 -13.74
C ALA A 198 -27.54 -3.29 -15.20
N GLY A 199 -26.64 -4.25 -15.42
CA GLY A 199 -26.22 -4.74 -16.72
C GLY A 199 -24.71 -4.94 -16.78
N PRO A 200 -24.23 -5.90 -17.60
CA PRO A 200 -22.82 -6.20 -17.68
C PRO A 200 -22.02 -5.04 -18.27
N VAL A 201 -20.75 -4.95 -17.89
CA VAL A 201 -19.78 -4.04 -18.48
C VAL A 201 -19.32 -4.60 -19.83
N VAL A 202 -19.72 -3.91 -20.89
CA VAL A 202 -19.40 -4.27 -22.30
C VAL A 202 -17.90 -4.28 -22.58
N PRO A 203 -17.43 -4.90 -23.68
CA PRO A 203 -16.03 -4.89 -24.08
C PRO A 203 -15.48 -3.46 -24.15
N TYR A 204 -14.33 -3.20 -23.52
CA TYR A 204 -13.71 -1.88 -23.42
C TYR A 204 -14.57 -0.80 -22.75
N GLY A 205 -15.70 -1.19 -22.16
CA GLY A 205 -16.57 -0.34 -21.37
C GLY A 205 -16.01 -0.06 -19.98
N THR A 206 -16.64 0.89 -19.29
CA THR A 206 -16.21 1.34 -17.95
C THR A 206 -17.40 1.34 -17.00
N ALA A 207 -17.20 0.78 -15.81
CA ALA A 207 -18.06 0.98 -14.65
C ALA A 207 -17.37 1.92 -13.65
N ARG A 208 -18.16 2.65 -12.87
CA ARG A 208 -17.66 3.61 -11.87
C ARG A 208 -18.12 3.20 -10.49
N VAL A 209 -17.23 3.24 -9.51
CA VAL A 209 -17.57 2.97 -8.09
C VAL A 209 -17.48 4.27 -7.32
N LYS A 210 -18.57 4.68 -6.67
CA LYS A 210 -18.57 5.85 -5.78
C LYS A 210 -17.97 5.48 -4.43
N ILE A 211 -16.83 6.10 -4.09
CA ILE A 211 -16.10 5.87 -2.85
C ILE A 211 -16.34 7.04 -1.89
N GLY A 212 -15.82 8.22 -2.22
CA GLY A 212 -15.89 9.38 -1.33
C GLY A 212 -17.32 9.85 -1.14
N GLY A 213 -17.78 9.90 0.11
CA GLY A 213 -19.15 10.29 0.48
C GLY A 213 -20.17 9.16 0.39
N ASN A 214 -19.75 7.90 0.22
CA ASN A 214 -20.63 6.72 0.15
C ASN A 214 -20.39 5.78 1.32
N SER A 215 -21.44 5.12 1.83
CA SER A 215 -21.36 4.13 2.91
C SER A 215 -20.59 4.59 4.17
N GLY A 216 -20.59 5.90 4.49
CA GLY A 216 -19.85 6.43 5.63
C GLY A 216 -18.35 6.68 5.38
N ILE A 217 -17.88 6.50 4.14
CA ILE A 217 -16.52 6.87 3.72
C ILE A 217 -16.46 8.39 3.52
N PRO A 218 -15.49 9.11 4.11
CA PRO A 218 -15.32 10.55 3.93
C PRO A 218 -15.15 10.96 2.47
N ALA A 219 -15.64 12.16 2.12
CA ALA A 219 -15.56 12.69 0.76
C ALA A 219 -14.12 12.93 0.28
N ASP A 220 -13.18 13.11 1.22
CA ASP A 220 -11.75 13.37 1.00
C ASP A 220 -10.88 12.11 1.07
N ALA A 221 -11.48 10.90 1.00
CA ALA A 221 -10.73 9.66 0.87
C ALA A 221 -9.77 9.72 -0.33
N THR A 222 -8.51 9.36 -0.10
CA THR A 222 -7.43 9.43 -1.09
C THR A 222 -7.19 8.13 -1.82
N ALA A 223 -7.50 7.01 -1.19
CA ALA A 223 -7.42 5.67 -1.75
C ALA A 223 -8.43 4.75 -1.05
N VAL A 224 -8.72 3.61 -1.67
CA VAL A 224 -9.63 2.60 -1.14
C VAL A 224 -9.06 1.21 -1.31
N ALA A 225 -9.31 0.35 -0.32
CA ALA A 225 -9.01 -1.07 -0.34
C ALA A 225 -10.27 -1.84 -0.75
N LEU A 226 -10.28 -2.38 -1.98
CA LEU A 226 -11.41 -3.08 -2.59
C LEU A 226 -11.06 -4.53 -2.87
N ASN A 227 -11.97 -5.46 -2.56
CA ASN A 227 -11.98 -6.75 -3.20
C ASN A 227 -12.81 -6.66 -4.50
N LEU A 228 -12.13 -6.68 -5.64
CA LEU A 228 -12.76 -6.56 -6.96
C LEU A 228 -12.97 -7.94 -7.55
N THR A 229 -14.22 -8.31 -7.81
CA THR A 229 -14.60 -9.60 -8.38
C THR A 229 -15.13 -9.43 -9.80
N VAL A 230 -14.60 -10.22 -10.72
CA VAL A 230 -15.15 -10.42 -12.06
C VAL A 230 -15.98 -11.71 -12.03
N THR A 231 -17.18 -11.67 -12.63
CA THR A 231 -18.03 -12.85 -12.84
C THR A 231 -18.74 -12.76 -14.18
N ASN A 232 -19.41 -13.85 -14.60
CA ASN A 232 -20.11 -13.96 -15.88
C ASN A 232 -19.27 -13.55 -17.10
N ALA A 233 -17.95 -13.71 -17.04
CA ALA A 233 -17.03 -13.27 -18.09
C ALA A 233 -17.24 -14.06 -19.39
N ARG A 234 -17.54 -13.38 -20.49
CA ARG A 234 -17.75 -14.02 -21.81
C ARG A 234 -16.47 -14.21 -22.62
N SER A 235 -15.36 -13.60 -22.21
CA SER A 235 -14.05 -13.72 -22.85
C SER A 235 -12.96 -13.52 -21.82
N GLY A 236 -11.74 -13.97 -22.13
CA GLY A 236 -10.59 -13.67 -21.29
C GLY A 236 -10.15 -12.21 -21.43
N GLY A 237 -9.60 -11.65 -20.35
CA GLY A 237 -9.08 -10.30 -20.31
C GLY A 237 -8.70 -9.87 -18.89
N HIS A 238 -8.76 -8.56 -18.64
CA HIS A 238 -8.48 -8.01 -17.32
C HIS A 238 -9.32 -6.76 -17.03
N ILE A 239 -9.38 -6.38 -15.76
CA ILE A 239 -9.89 -5.08 -15.32
C ILE A 239 -8.73 -4.16 -14.96
N THR A 240 -8.78 -2.92 -15.44
CA THR A 240 -7.90 -1.84 -15.00
C THR A 240 -8.70 -0.91 -14.07
N ALA A 241 -8.20 -0.71 -12.85
CA ALA A 241 -8.79 0.19 -11.87
C ALA A 241 -7.91 1.42 -11.64
N TYR A 242 -8.47 2.62 -11.67
CA TYR A 242 -7.73 3.88 -11.52
C TYR A 242 -8.61 5.03 -11.01
N PRO A 243 -8.03 6.09 -10.42
CA PRO A 243 -8.80 7.25 -9.97
C PRO A 243 -9.51 7.94 -11.14
N SER A 244 -10.77 8.31 -10.95
CA SER A 244 -11.49 9.08 -11.96
C SER A 244 -10.83 10.44 -12.21
N GLY A 245 -10.95 10.92 -13.45
CA GLY A 245 -10.33 12.18 -13.89
C GLY A 245 -8.84 12.09 -14.22
N THR A 246 -8.24 10.89 -14.20
CA THR A 246 -6.85 10.69 -14.64
C THR A 246 -6.77 9.85 -15.91
N GLU A 247 -5.61 9.88 -16.57
CA GLU A 247 -5.31 8.99 -17.70
C GLU A 247 -5.34 7.52 -17.26
N GLN A 248 -6.01 6.67 -18.04
CA GLN A 248 -6.04 5.23 -17.81
C GLN A 248 -4.61 4.65 -17.88
N PRO A 249 -4.14 3.94 -16.84
CA PRO A 249 -2.83 3.30 -16.86
C PRO A 249 -2.82 2.02 -17.71
N ASN A 250 -1.63 1.63 -18.20
CA ASN A 250 -1.41 0.35 -18.87
C ASN A 250 -1.06 -0.78 -17.87
N THR A 251 -1.87 -0.92 -16.82
CA THR A 251 -1.72 -1.92 -15.76
C THR A 251 -3.00 -2.74 -15.62
N SER A 252 -2.89 -3.93 -15.02
CA SER A 252 -4.05 -4.79 -14.73
C SER A 252 -4.22 -4.99 -13.23
N ASN A 253 -5.47 -5.11 -12.77
CA ASN A 253 -5.83 -5.41 -11.39
C ASN A 253 -6.35 -6.85 -11.27
N VAL A 254 -7.39 -7.22 -12.00
CA VAL A 254 -7.95 -8.59 -12.00
C VAL A 254 -7.83 -9.16 -13.40
N ASN A 255 -7.29 -10.37 -13.55
CA ASN A 255 -7.17 -11.06 -14.83
C ASN A 255 -8.02 -12.33 -14.77
N PHE A 256 -8.72 -12.62 -15.86
CA PHE A 256 -9.74 -13.66 -15.89
C PHE A 256 -9.81 -14.33 -17.26
N VAL A 257 -10.32 -15.55 -17.28
CA VAL A 257 -10.72 -16.27 -18.50
C VAL A 257 -12.25 -16.36 -18.60
N ALA A 258 -12.75 -16.77 -19.76
CA ALA A 258 -14.19 -16.96 -19.96
C ALA A 258 -14.77 -17.97 -18.95
N GLY A 259 -15.95 -17.67 -18.40
CA GLY A 259 -16.65 -18.49 -17.42
C GLY A 259 -16.08 -18.44 -15.99
N GLN A 260 -14.98 -17.73 -15.76
CA GLN A 260 -14.37 -17.63 -14.43
C GLN A 260 -15.10 -16.62 -13.54
N THR A 261 -15.24 -16.95 -12.25
CA THR A 261 -15.49 -15.97 -11.19
C THR A 261 -14.23 -15.85 -10.35
N VAL A 262 -13.62 -14.68 -10.33
CA VAL A 262 -12.32 -14.47 -9.67
C VAL A 262 -12.24 -13.10 -9.00
N PRO A 263 -11.86 -13.03 -7.71
CA PRO A 263 -11.52 -11.81 -7.03
C PRO A 263 -10.03 -11.50 -7.12
N ASN A 264 -9.68 -10.20 -7.04
CA ASN A 264 -8.38 -9.76 -6.57
C ASN A 264 -8.56 -8.55 -5.65
N MET A 265 -7.86 -8.53 -4.53
CA MET A 265 -7.78 -7.34 -3.70
C MET A 265 -7.01 -6.25 -4.45
N THR A 266 -7.37 -5.00 -4.23
CA THR A 266 -6.68 -3.86 -4.83
C THR A 266 -6.75 -2.65 -3.93
N ILE A 267 -5.65 -1.88 -3.87
CA ILE A 267 -5.63 -0.55 -3.27
C ILE A 267 -5.52 0.45 -4.43
N VAL A 268 -6.55 1.28 -4.59
CA VAL A 268 -6.68 2.18 -5.74
C VAL A 268 -6.86 3.61 -5.26
N PRO A 269 -6.14 4.60 -5.82
CA PRO A 269 -6.40 6.00 -5.53
C PRO A 269 -7.82 6.41 -5.93
N VAL A 270 -8.40 7.36 -5.21
CA VAL A 270 -9.74 7.88 -5.48
C VAL A 270 -9.63 9.22 -6.22
N GLY A 271 -10.44 9.40 -7.28
CA GLY A 271 -10.50 10.66 -8.02
C GLY A 271 -10.98 11.82 -7.16
N SER A 272 -10.70 13.06 -7.56
CA SER A 272 -11.14 14.26 -6.82
C SER A 272 -12.67 14.41 -6.75
N ASP A 273 -13.39 13.70 -7.62
CA ASP A 273 -14.85 13.59 -7.62
C ASP A 273 -15.37 12.43 -6.71
N GLY A 274 -14.47 11.72 -6.05
CA GLY A 274 -14.76 10.61 -5.15
C GLY A 274 -15.00 9.27 -5.84
N TYR A 275 -14.64 9.10 -7.12
CA TYR A 275 -14.87 7.87 -7.88
C TYR A 275 -13.59 7.10 -8.24
N VAL A 276 -13.76 5.80 -8.44
CA VAL A 276 -12.80 4.90 -9.09
C VAL A 276 -13.41 4.39 -10.40
N GLU A 277 -12.63 4.39 -11.47
CA GLU A 277 -12.98 3.83 -12.79
C GLU A 277 -12.55 2.36 -12.87
N LEU A 278 -13.41 1.50 -13.39
CA LEU A 278 -13.15 0.07 -13.63
C LEU A 278 -13.37 -0.24 -15.12
N VAL A 279 -12.29 -0.41 -15.88
CA VAL A 279 -12.36 -0.64 -17.33
C VAL A 279 -12.26 -2.12 -17.65
N ASN A 280 -13.22 -2.65 -18.40
CA ASN A 280 -13.18 -4.01 -18.92
C ASN A 280 -12.25 -4.09 -20.14
N ARG A 281 -11.07 -4.69 -20.01
CA ARG A 281 -10.10 -4.90 -21.10
C ARG A 281 -10.18 -6.29 -21.70
N SER A 282 -11.40 -6.76 -21.95
CA SER A 282 -11.67 -8.01 -22.68
C SER A 282 -12.54 -7.75 -23.91
N TYR A 283 -12.65 -8.75 -24.78
CA TYR A 283 -13.54 -8.74 -25.95
C TYR A 283 -14.98 -9.19 -25.64
N GLY A 284 -15.29 -9.47 -24.36
CA GLY A 284 -16.59 -9.97 -23.93
C GLY A 284 -17.16 -9.16 -22.78
N ASP A 285 -18.47 -9.28 -22.60
CA ASP A 285 -19.16 -8.73 -21.43
C ASP A 285 -18.66 -9.38 -20.13
N VAL A 286 -18.62 -8.59 -19.06
CA VAL A 286 -18.32 -9.05 -17.70
C VAL A 286 -19.26 -8.41 -16.69
N ASP A 287 -19.53 -9.09 -15.59
CA ASP A 287 -20.10 -8.47 -14.40
C ASP A 287 -19.02 -8.15 -13.37
N LEU A 288 -19.15 -6.99 -12.71
CA LEU A 288 -18.22 -6.49 -11.72
C LEU A 288 -18.90 -6.35 -10.36
N ILE A 289 -18.21 -6.79 -9.32
CA ILE A 289 -18.59 -6.61 -7.92
C ILE A 289 -17.41 -5.96 -7.20
N ALA A 290 -17.65 -4.89 -6.44
CA ALA A 290 -16.62 -4.24 -5.63
C ALA A 290 -17.06 -4.14 -4.18
N ASP A 291 -16.36 -4.86 -3.30
CA ASP A 291 -16.58 -4.85 -1.86
C ASP A 291 -15.44 -4.08 -1.17
N VAL A 292 -15.73 -3.08 -0.35
CA VAL A 292 -14.75 -2.28 0.40
C VAL A 292 -14.43 -2.89 1.76
N THR A 293 -13.15 -2.91 2.15
CA THR A 293 -12.71 -3.33 3.51
C THR A 293 -11.94 -2.24 4.27
N GLY A 294 -11.73 -1.08 3.65
CA GLY A 294 -11.18 0.10 4.28
C GLY A 294 -10.81 1.17 3.28
N TYR A 295 -10.43 2.33 3.79
CA TYR A 295 -10.09 3.50 3.00
C TYR A 295 -8.94 4.27 3.62
N PHE A 296 -8.33 5.15 2.83
CA PHE A 296 -7.21 5.99 3.24
C PHE A 296 -7.64 7.46 3.23
N THR A 297 -7.26 8.19 4.27
CA THR A 297 -7.46 9.65 4.36
C THR A 297 -6.16 10.32 4.78
N ARG A 298 -6.04 11.63 4.53
CA ARG A 298 -4.89 12.42 4.99
C ARG A 298 -5.03 12.91 6.44
N THR A 299 -5.91 12.27 7.20
CA THR A 299 -6.11 12.51 8.62
C THR A 299 -5.46 11.39 9.42
N ASN A 300 -5.16 11.65 10.68
CA ASN A 300 -4.54 10.65 11.52
C ASN A 300 -5.50 9.46 11.74
N ALA A 301 -5.01 8.25 11.47
CA ALA A 301 -5.72 6.98 11.60
C ALA A 301 -4.70 5.87 11.87
N SER A 302 -4.87 4.67 11.32
CA SER A 302 -3.89 3.59 11.49
C SER A 302 -2.82 3.63 10.39
N GLY A 303 -1.55 3.70 10.76
CA GLY A 303 -0.45 3.47 9.81
C GLY A 303 -0.26 1.98 9.54
N TYR A 304 0.70 1.64 8.69
CA TYR A 304 1.05 0.25 8.35
C TYR A 304 2.37 -0.17 8.99
N THR A 305 2.45 -1.43 9.41
CA THR A 305 3.70 -2.13 9.70
C THR A 305 3.76 -3.36 8.82
N SER A 306 4.76 -3.39 7.94
CA SER A 306 5.07 -4.55 7.12
C SER A 306 5.76 -5.64 7.95
N LEU A 307 5.54 -6.89 7.58
CA LEU A 307 6.14 -8.06 8.22
C LEU A 307 6.78 -8.95 7.16
N ASP A 308 7.75 -9.75 7.58
CA ASP A 308 8.17 -10.91 6.79
C ASP A 308 6.98 -11.90 6.78
N PRO A 309 6.61 -12.46 5.60
CA PRO A 309 5.46 -13.36 5.52
C PRO A 309 5.57 -14.53 6.48
N ALA A 310 4.52 -14.78 7.25
CA ALA A 310 4.50 -15.83 8.26
C ALA A 310 3.15 -16.56 8.29
N ARG A 311 3.18 -17.90 8.25
CA ARG A 311 1.98 -18.71 8.31
C ARG A 311 1.40 -18.75 9.72
N ILE A 312 0.11 -18.42 9.84
CA ILE A 312 -0.63 -18.48 11.10
C ILE A 312 -1.77 -19.51 11.08
N VAL A 313 -2.21 -19.95 9.89
CA VAL A 313 -3.18 -21.04 9.74
C VAL A 313 -2.70 -22.01 8.65
N ASP A 314 -2.77 -23.30 8.95
CA ASP A 314 -2.72 -24.38 7.97
C ASP A 314 -3.64 -25.51 8.47
N SER A 315 -4.83 -25.62 7.90
CA SER A 315 -5.81 -26.63 8.34
C SER A 315 -5.31 -28.07 8.11
N ARG A 316 -4.41 -28.27 7.15
CA ARG A 316 -3.83 -29.59 6.83
C ARG A 316 -2.88 -30.09 7.92
N GLU A 317 -2.34 -29.17 8.71
CA GLU A 317 -1.37 -29.43 9.78
C GLU A 317 -1.95 -29.16 11.17
N GLY A 318 -3.17 -28.62 11.26
CA GLY A 318 -3.78 -28.20 12.53
C GLY A 318 -3.11 -26.96 13.13
N LEU A 319 -2.44 -26.16 12.30
CA LEU A 319 -1.85 -24.90 12.72
C LEU A 319 -2.94 -23.82 12.77
N GLY A 320 -3.11 -23.19 13.94
CA GLY A 320 -4.03 -22.06 14.12
C GLY A 320 -5.53 -22.40 14.02
N THR A 321 -5.88 -23.64 13.69
CA THR A 321 -7.25 -24.17 13.58
C THR A 321 -7.24 -25.69 13.83
N SER A 322 -8.41 -26.33 13.84
CA SER A 322 -8.51 -27.78 13.96
C SER A 322 -7.87 -28.49 12.76
N TRP A 323 -7.26 -29.65 13.00
CA TRP A 323 -6.68 -30.47 11.94
C TRP A 323 -7.77 -31.04 11.01
N GLY A 324 -7.57 -30.88 9.70
CA GLY A 324 -8.47 -31.35 8.65
C GLY A 324 -9.21 -30.22 7.92
N GLN A 325 -9.95 -30.59 6.87
CA GLN A 325 -10.69 -29.62 6.05
C GLN A 325 -11.74 -28.88 6.87
N VAL A 326 -11.86 -27.57 6.65
CA VAL A 326 -12.89 -26.72 7.25
C VAL A 326 -14.24 -27.09 6.64
N ALA A 327 -15.19 -27.56 7.46
CA ALA A 327 -16.51 -28.00 6.99
C ALA A 327 -17.25 -26.89 6.22
N GLY A 328 -18.07 -27.29 5.25
CA GLY A 328 -18.93 -26.36 4.53
C GLY A 328 -19.92 -25.66 5.47
N GLN A 329 -20.26 -24.41 5.16
CA GLN A 329 -21.12 -23.53 5.97
C GLN A 329 -20.64 -23.30 7.42
N SER A 330 -19.39 -23.65 7.75
CA SER A 330 -18.82 -23.45 9.07
C SER A 330 -17.95 -22.19 9.13
N THR A 331 -17.77 -21.68 10.35
CA THR A 331 -16.92 -20.53 10.67
C THR A 331 -15.97 -20.93 11.78
N PHE A 332 -14.70 -20.52 11.68
CA PHE A 332 -13.73 -20.66 12.76
C PHE A 332 -13.01 -19.33 13.04
N PRO A 333 -12.69 -19.05 14.32
CA PRO A 333 -11.93 -17.87 14.69
C PRO A 333 -10.43 -18.08 14.47
N VAL A 334 -9.71 -17.01 14.13
CA VAL A 334 -8.26 -16.98 14.02
C VAL A 334 -7.71 -15.88 14.92
N GLN A 335 -6.78 -16.23 15.82
CA GLN A 335 -6.08 -15.25 16.65
C GLN A 335 -5.06 -14.49 15.81
N ILE A 336 -5.18 -13.17 15.76
CA ILE A 336 -4.28 -12.28 15.03
C ILE A 336 -3.33 -11.57 16.00
N ALA A 337 -3.89 -10.89 17.01
CA ALA A 337 -3.09 -10.16 17.99
C ALA A 337 -2.14 -11.12 18.73
N GLY A 338 -0.87 -10.74 18.85
CA GLY A 338 0.17 -11.52 19.52
C GLY A 338 0.74 -12.69 18.71
N ARG A 339 0.44 -12.79 17.41
CA ARG A 339 0.93 -13.86 16.52
C ARG A 339 1.84 -13.30 15.44
N ALA A 340 2.91 -14.03 15.12
CA ALA A 340 3.72 -13.80 13.93
C ALA A 340 4.17 -12.33 13.72
N GLY A 341 4.65 -11.67 14.79
CA GLY A 341 5.11 -10.29 14.75
C GLY A 341 4.03 -9.22 14.94
N VAL A 342 2.75 -9.60 14.99
CA VAL A 342 1.63 -8.70 15.27
C VAL A 342 1.54 -8.40 16.77
N PRO A 343 1.42 -7.13 17.20
CA PRO A 343 1.25 -6.75 18.61
C PRO A 343 0.05 -7.42 19.28
N SER A 344 0.10 -7.58 20.61
CA SER A 344 -0.99 -8.18 21.40
C SER A 344 -2.20 -7.28 21.61
N TRP A 345 -2.11 -5.99 21.27
CA TRP A 345 -3.17 -5.00 21.39
C TRP A 345 -3.00 -3.87 20.35
N GLY A 346 -4.05 -3.06 20.16
CA GLY A 346 -4.00 -1.85 19.31
C GLY A 346 -4.09 -2.09 17.80
N VAL A 347 -4.16 -3.35 17.35
CA VAL A 347 -4.29 -3.71 15.93
C VAL A 347 -5.72 -3.45 15.47
N THR A 348 -5.89 -2.67 14.41
CA THR A 348 -7.20 -2.27 13.87
C THR A 348 -7.56 -3.04 12.61
N ALA A 349 -6.57 -3.45 11.82
CA ALA A 349 -6.72 -4.36 10.68
C ALA A 349 -5.44 -5.17 10.44
N VAL A 350 -5.58 -6.28 9.72
CA VAL A 350 -4.47 -7.16 9.33
C VAL A 350 -4.46 -7.38 7.83
N ALA A 351 -3.27 -7.34 7.23
CA ALA A 351 -3.03 -7.70 5.84
C ALA A 351 -2.58 -9.15 5.77
N LEU A 352 -3.30 -9.97 5.00
CA LEU A 352 -3.09 -11.41 4.89
C LEU A 352 -2.99 -11.83 3.42
N ASN A 353 -2.41 -13.00 3.19
CA ASN A 353 -2.72 -13.82 2.04
C ASN A 353 -3.49 -15.06 2.50
N VAL A 354 -4.63 -15.34 1.84
CA VAL A 354 -5.51 -16.46 2.19
C VAL A 354 -5.58 -17.40 1.01
N THR A 355 -5.22 -18.66 1.23
CA THR A 355 -5.24 -19.71 0.21
C THR A 355 -6.28 -20.77 0.55
N VAL A 356 -7.09 -21.13 -0.44
CA VAL A 356 -7.92 -22.34 -0.40
C VAL A 356 -7.20 -23.44 -1.17
N THR A 357 -7.19 -24.65 -0.63
CA THR A 357 -6.70 -25.86 -1.34
C THR A 357 -7.58 -27.07 -1.05
N ASN A 358 -7.50 -28.08 -1.91
CA ASN A 358 -8.36 -29.27 -1.90
C ASN A 358 -9.89 -29.02 -1.81
N PRO A 359 -10.48 -27.96 -2.42
CA PRO A 359 -11.92 -27.79 -2.40
C PRO A 359 -12.58 -28.90 -3.26
N ARG A 360 -13.71 -29.44 -2.80
CA ARG A 360 -14.44 -30.48 -3.56
C ARG A 360 -15.39 -29.91 -4.61
N ASN A 361 -15.98 -28.76 -4.33
CA ASN A 361 -16.92 -28.06 -5.19
C ASN A 361 -16.66 -26.56 -5.16
N ALA A 362 -17.37 -25.83 -6.02
CA ALA A 362 -17.26 -24.38 -6.07
C ALA A 362 -17.79 -23.71 -4.79
N GLY A 363 -17.20 -22.57 -4.46
CA GLY A 363 -17.60 -21.77 -3.30
C GLY A 363 -16.69 -20.58 -3.06
N HIS A 364 -16.71 -20.10 -1.82
CA HIS A 364 -15.93 -18.95 -1.42
C HIS A 364 -15.55 -18.98 0.07
N LEU A 365 -14.53 -18.21 0.43
CA LEU A 365 -14.27 -17.80 1.80
C LEU A 365 -14.75 -16.38 2.05
N THR A 366 -15.26 -16.14 3.26
CA THR A 366 -15.57 -14.80 3.78
C THR A 366 -14.77 -14.57 5.06
N LEU A 367 -14.02 -13.48 5.12
CA LEU A 367 -13.24 -13.06 6.27
C LEU A 367 -13.80 -11.77 6.85
N PHE A 368 -13.95 -11.72 8.17
CA PHE A 368 -14.59 -10.61 8.87
C PHE A 368 -14.09 -10.50 10.30
N PRO A 369 -14.16 -9.32 10.94
CA PRO A 369 -13.82 -9.17 12.35
C PRO A 369 -14.64 -10.10 13.24
N SER A 370 -14.03 -10.61 14.31
CA SER A 370 -14.76 -11.30 15.38
C SER A 370 -15.80 -10.38 16.04
N GLY A 371 -16.82 -10.97 16.66
CA GLY A 371 -17.92 -10.22 17.27
C GLY A 371 -18.96 -9.68 16.28
N GLN A 372 -18.78 -9.90 14.97
CA GLN A 372 -19.76 -9.56 13.94
C GLN A 372 -20.37 -10.81 13.29
N GLN A 373 -21.53 -10.65 12.66
CA GLN A 373 -22.10 -11.68 11.79
C GLN A 373 -21.33 -11.73 10.47
N ALA A 374 -21.27 -12.90 9.84
CA ALA A 374 -20.64 -13.06 8.53
C ALA A 374 -21.36 -12.16 7.49
N PRO A 375 -20.64 -11.26 6.80
CA PRO A 375 -21.22 -10.45 5.74
C PRO A 375 -21.53 -11.32 4.50
N SER A 376 -22.29 -10.77 3.56
CA SER A 376 -22.61 -11.41 2.27
C SER A 376 -21.49 -11.28 1.22
N THR A 377 -20.40 -10.61 1.57
CA THR A 377 -19.22 -10.42 0.71
C THR A 377 -18.36 -11.68 0.66
N SER A 378 -17.65 -11.90 -0.44
CA SER A 378 -16.66 -12.98 -0.58
C SER A 378 -15.26 -12.39 -0.73
N ASN A 379 -14.24 -13.08 -0.21
CA ASN A 379 -12.84 -12.69 -0.35
C ASN A 379 -12.08 -13.59 -1.33
N VAL A 380 -12.28 -14.90 -1.26
CA VAL A 380 -11.64 -15.88 -2.17
C VAL A 380 -12.76 -16.67 -2.83
N ASN A 381 -12.79 -16.76 -4.16
CA ASN A 381 -13.74 -17.60 -4.89
C ASN A 381 -12.98 -18.74 -5.56
N PHE A 382 -13.52 -19.96 -5.49
CA PHE A 382 -12.84 -21.16 -5.97
C PHE A 382 -13.81 -22.14 -6.62
N THR A 383 -13.28 -23.01 -7.48
CA THR A 383 -13.94 -24.21 -8.00
C THR A 383 -13.35 -25.49 -7.42
N GLY A 384 -14.02 -26.63 -7.59
CA GLY A 384 -13.48 -27.92 -7.16
C GLY A 384 -12.10 -28.22 -7.76
N GLY A 385 -11.20 -28.79 -6.96
CA GLY A 385 -9.82 -29.12 -7.35
C GLY A 385 -8.86 -27.94 -7.47
N GLN A 386 -9.32 -26.70 -7.25
CA GLN A 386 -8.49 -25.51 -7.40
C GLN A 386 -7.68 -25.20 -6.13
N THR A 387 -6.40 -24.84 -6.30
CA THR A 387 -5.66 -24.10 -5.27
C THR A 387 -5.56 -22.65 -5.71
N ILE A 388 -6.10 -21.73 -4.92
CA ILE A 388 -6.16 -20.30 -5.26
C ILE A 388 -5.96 -19.45 -4.01
N ALA A 389 -5.29 -18.33 -4.18
CA ALA A 389 -5.12 -17.33 -3.14
C ALA A 389 -5.69 -15.98 -3.53
N ASN A 390 -6.01 -15.18 -2.51
CA ASN A 390 -6.21 -13.74 -2.65
C ASN A 390 -5.60 -13.03 -1.44
N SER A 391 -5.02 -11.85 -1.67
CA SER A 391 -4.69 -10.95 -0.58
C SER A 391 -5.96 -10.39 0.04
N VAL A 392 -5.94 -10.10 1.33
CA VAL A 392 -7.08 -9.49 2.04
C VAL A 392 -6.59 -8.52 3.10
N ILE A 393 -7.33 -7.44 3.30
CA ILE A 393 -7.21 -6.59 4.50
C ILE A 393 -8.50 -6.74 5.29
N VAL A 394 -8.38 -7.20 6.54
CA VAL A 394 -9.54 -7.53 7.39
C VAL A 394 -9.46 -6.71 8.68
N PRO A 395 -10.53 -5.99 9.08
CA PRO A 395 -10.62 -5.41 10.41
C PRO A 395 -10.45 -6.48 11.49
N VAL A 396 -9.75 -6.15 12.57
CA VAL A 396 -9.55 -7.06 13.71
C VAL A 396 -10.55 -6.70 14.81
N GLY A 397 -11.25 -7.70 15.36
CA GLY A 397 -12.18 -7.47 16.45
C GLY A 397 -11.47 -7.12 17.76
N SER A 398 -12.21 -6.61 18.75
CA SER A 398 -11.64 -6.13 20.01
C SER A 398 -10.95 -7.21 20.85
N ASP A 399 -11.22 -8.50 20.58
CA ASP A 399 -10.55 -9.65 21.18
C ASP A 399 -9.24 -10.04 20.43
N GLY A 400 -8.83 -9.27 19.43
CA GLY A 400 -7.65 -9.51 18.62
C GLY A 400 -7.81 -10.62 17.58
N ARG A 401 -9.06 -11.00 17.24
CA ARG A 401 -9.37 -12.09 16.30
C ARG A 401 -10.06 -11.61 15.03
N ILE A 402 -10.04 -12.50 14.05
CA ILE A 402 -10.94 -12.49 12.90
C ILE A 402 -11.69 -13.82 12.84
N ASN A 403 -12.73 -13.89 12.02
CA ASN A 403 -13.42 -15.11 11.66
C ASN A 403 -13.21 -15.41 10.17
N ILE A 404 -13.08 -16.69 9.84
CA ILE A 404 -13.07 -17.20 8.47
C ILE A 404 -14.25 -18.15 8.33
N ARG A 405 -15.16 -17.84 7.40
CA ARG A 405 -16.28 -18.69 7.03
C ARG A 405 -15.97 -19.43 5.74
N ASN A 406 -16.14 -20.74 5.74
CA ASN A 406 -16.25 -21.51 4.53
C ASN A 406 -17.70 -21.41 4.00
N GLY A 407 -17.88 -20.63 2.93
CA GLY A 407 -19.18 -20.40 2.29
C GLY A 407 -19.59 -21.48 1.30
N SER A 408 -18.77 -22.51 1.04
CA SER A 408 -19.20 -23.67 0.23
C SER A 408 -20.07 -24.64 1.04
N TRP A 409 -20.77 -25.52 0.34
CA TRP A 409 -21.47 -26.65 0.97
C TRP A 409 -20.52 -27.79 1.35
N ASP A 410 -19.41 -27.94 0.62
CA ASP A 410 -18.39 -28.94 0.89
C ASP A 410 -17.20 -28.41 1.70
N PRO A 411 -16.42 -29.29 2.34
CA PRO A 411 -15.19 -28.90 3.02
C PRO A 411 -14.09 -28.44 2.06
N ALA A 412 -13.19 -27.59 2.57
CA ALA A 412 -11.96 -27.18 1.90
C ALA A 412 -10.84 -26.93 2.93
N ASP A 413 -9.58 -27.05 2.51
CA ASP A 413 -8.45 -26.64 3.35
C ASP A 413 -8.18 -25.14 3.21
N VAL A 414 -7.77 -24.53 4.31
CA VAL A 414 -7.49 -23.09 4.41
C VAL A 414 -6.09 -22.86 4.97
N ILE A 415 -5.34 -22.00 4.30
CA ILE A 415 -4.01 -21.55 4.69
C ILE A 415 -4.03 -20.03 4.78
N VAL A 416 -3.42 -19.47 5.83
CA VAL A 416 -3.35 -18.02 6.04
C VAL A 416 -1.93 -17.61 6.41
N ASP A 417 -1.38 -16.72 5.60
CA ASP A 417 -0.10 -16.07 5.83
C ASP A 417 -0.33 -14.60 6.19
N VAL A 418 0.30 -14.10 7.25
CA VAL A 418 0.29 -12.66 7.61
C VAL A 418 1.45 -11.94 6.94
N VAL A 419 1.19 -10.75 6.38
CA VAL A 419 2.20 -9.92 5.68
C VAL A 419 2.35 -8.52 6.28
N GLY A 420 1.44 -8.12 7.17
CA GLY A 420 1.52 -6.85 7.88
C GLY A 420 0.24 -6.55 8.66
N TYR A 421 0.24 -5.43 9.37
CA TYR A 421 -0.90 -4.98 10.15
C TYR A 421 -1.02 -3.45 10.16
N TYR A 422 -2.20 -2.99 10.54
CA TYR A 422 -2.49 -1.57 10.74
C TYR A 422 -2.78 -1.30 12.22
N SER A 423 -2.18 -0.25 12.76
CA SER A 423 -2.48 0.26 14.11
C SER A 423 -2.25 1.78 14.20
N PRO A 424 -2.80 2.45 15.22
CA PRO A 424 -2.47 3.86 15.50
C PRO A 424 -0.98 4.10 15.79
N ASP A 425 -0.29 3.08 16.31
CA ASP A 425 1.15 3.16 16.65
C ASP A 425 2.05 2.95 15.43
N SER A 426 1.57 2.26 14.39
CA SER A 426 2.27 2.14 13.11
C SER A 426 2.45 3.52 12.47
N LYS A 427 3.68 3.85 12.11
CA LYS A 427 4.03 5.20 11.60
C LYS A 427 4.08 5.30 10.09
N ALA A 428 4.21 4.18 9.36
CA ALA A 428 4.28 4.26 7.91
C ALA A 428 2.91 4.65 7.32
N ALA A 429 2.90 5.70 6.51
CA ALA A 429 1.72 6.18 5.79
C ALA A 429 1.74 5.71 4.34
N TYR A 430 0.57 5.45 3.78
CA TYR A 430 0.42 5.04 2.39
C TYR A 430 0.57 6.25 1.47
N LEU A 431 1.48 6.13 0.51
CA LEU A 431 1.70 7.05 -0.59
C LEU A 431 1.18 6.40 -1.89
N PRO A 432 0.04 6.84 -2.44
CA PRO A 432 -0.40 6.38 -3.74
C PRO A 432 0.53 6.88 -4.85
N VAL A 433 0.78 6.03 -5.84
CA VAL A 433 1.54 6.40 -7.04
C VAL A 433 0.69 6.15 -8.28
N LYS A 434 1.05 6.77 -9.41
CA LYS A 434 0.48 6.35 -10.70
C LYS A 434 0.82 4.87 -10.93
N PRO A 435 -0.17 3.98 -11.20
CA PRO A 435 0.11 2.58 -11.48
C PRO A 435 1.18 2.42 -12.57
N THR A 436 2.26 1.70 -12.26
CA THR A 436 3.47 1.64 -13.11
C THR A 436 4.01 0.21 -13.18
N ARG A 437 4.32 -0.26 -14.39
CA ARG A 437 5.04 -1.53 -14.64
C ARG A 437 6.48 -1.40 -14.15
N LEU A 438 6.86 -2.20 -13.16
CA LEU A 438 8.22 -2.26 -12.63
C LEU A 438 9.05 -3.39 -13.22
N TYR A 439 8.40 -4.52 -13.53
CA TYR A 439 9.07 -5.71 -14.04
C TYR A 439 8.16 -6.47 -15.00
N ASP A 440 8.74 -6.93 -16.10
CA ASP A 440 8.07 -7.78 -17.09
C ASP A 440 9.08 -8.79 -17.66
N SER A 441 9.08 -10.00 -17.10
CA SER A 441 9.98 -11.08 -17.56
C SER A 441 9.78 -11.47 -19.02
N ARG A 442 8.61 -11.21 -19.61
CA ARG A 442 8.29 -11.58 -21.01
C ARG A 442 9.14 -10.82 -22.02
N GLU A 443 9.68 -9.67 -21.62
CA GLU A 443 10.58 -8.87 -22.46
C GLU A 443 12.01 -9.42 -22.49
N TRP A 444 12.34 -10.36 -21.59
CA TRP A 444 13.70 -10.84 -21.39
C TRP A 444 13.74 -12.38 -21.30
N SER A 445 13.40 -12.94 -20.15
CA SER A 445 13.43 -14.38 -19.91
C SER A 445 12.51 -14.76 -18.73
N PRO A 446 11.80 -15.90 -18.80
CA PRO A 446 11.00 -16.40 -17.70
C PRO A 446 11.86 -16.77 -16.49
N VAL A 447 11.27 -16.62 -15.31
CA VAL A 447 11.88 -17.03 -14.04
C VAL A 447 11.87 -18.55 -13.97
N GLN A 448 13.04 -19.16 -13.80
CA GLN A 448 13.20 -20.62 -13.78
C GLN A 448 12.51 -21.23 -12.55
N GLY A 449 12.05 -22.48 -12.66
CA GLY A 449 11.41 -23.18 -11.54
C GLY A 449 12.30 -23.26 -10.29
N GLN A 450 11.76 -23.12 -9.10
CA GLN A 450 12.54 -23.06 -7.85
C GLN A 450 13.60 -21.95 -7.80
N ASP A 451 13.59 -20.99 -8.72
CA ASP A 451 14.46 -19.82 -8.74
C ASP A 451 13.68 -18.54 -8.40
N TYR A 452 14.37 -17.41 -8.38
CA TYR A 452 13.78 -16.12 -8.05
C TYR A 452 14.32 -14.97 -8.89
N SER A 453 13.53 -13.90 -8.96
CA SER A 453 14.00 -12.60 -9.42
C SER A 453 13.98 -11.61 -8.26
N TYR A 454 15.04 -10.83 -8.11
CA TYR A 454 15.15 -9.84 -7.04
C TYR A 454 14.92 -8.42 -7.58
N LEU A 455 14.24 -7.59 -6.77
CA LEU A 455 13.89 -6.21 -7.05
C LEU A 455 14.50 -5.29 -5.98
N PRO A 456 15.57 -4.52 -6.28
CA PRO A 456 16.14 -3.54 -5.34
C PRO A 456 15.30 -2.26 -5.28
N LEU A 457 14.03 -2.37 -4.89
CA LEU A 457 13.08 -1.24 -4.91
C LEU A 457 13.43 -0.14 -3.89
N GLY A 458 13.93 -0.53 -2.72
CA GLY A 458 14.27 0.34 -1.59
C GLY A 458 15.72 0.83 -1.58
N ASP A 459 16.53 0.53 -2.60
CA ASP A 459 17.91 1.02 -2.65
C ASP A 459 17.94 2.56 -2.63
N GLY A 460 18.73 3.12 -1.72
CA GLY A 460 18.77 4.58 -1.47
C GLY A 460 17.52 5.19 -0.81
N LYS A 461 16.52 4.39 -0.40
CA LYS A 461 15.26 4.86 0.21
C LYS A 461 14.94 4.15 1.54
N PRO A 462 15.75 4.33 2.60
CA PRO A 462 15.56 3.65 3.90
C PRO A 462 14.27 4.03 4.64
N TRP A 463 13.55 5.05 4.19
CA TRP A 463 12.26 5.47 4.76
C TRP A 463 11.06 4.71 4.17
N VAL A 464 11.23 3.95 3.09
CA VAL A 464 10.18 3.06 2.55
C VAL A 464 10.21 1.74 3.31
N THR A 465 9.06 1.29 3.79
CA THR A 465 8.93 0.08 4.60
C THR A 465 8.10 -1.02 3.93
N GLY A 466 7.32 -0.67 2.92
CA GLY A 466 6.60 -1.66 2.14
C GLY A 466 6.11 -1.13 0.81
N TYR A 467 5.85 -2.04 -0.10
CA TYR A 467 5.33 -1.77 -1.44
C TYR A 467 3.96 -2.42 -1.61
N VAL A 468 3.09 -1.72 -2.34
CA VAL A 468 1.81 -2.25 -2.79
C VAL A 468 1.94 -2.57 -4.28
N LEU A 469 2.02 -3.87 -4.57
CA LEU A 469 2.28 -4.40 -5.90
C LEU A 469 1.07 -5.22 -6.37
N ASN A 470 0.86 -5.31 -7.68
CA ASN A 470 0.13 -6.43 -8.27
C ASN A 470 1.14 -7.31 -8.99
N ALA A 471 1.30 -8.55 -8.50
CA ALA A 471 2.14 -9.54 -9.16
C ALA A 471 1.24 -10.42 -10.03
N THR A 472 1.60 -10.58 -11.30
CA THR A 472 0.90 -11.46 -12.25
C THR A 472 1.87 -12.52 -12.74
N VAL A 473 1.46 -13.78 -12.64
CA VAL A 473 2.17 -14.90 -13.26
C VAL A 473 1.42 -15.31 -14.52
N THR A 474 2.14 -15.54 -15.62
CA THR A 474 1.60 -15.94 -16.92
C THR A 474 2.55 -16.90 -17.63
N ASN A 475 2.13 -17.45 -18.78
CA ASN A 475 2.86 -18.48 -19.52
C ASN A 475 3.30 -19.66 -18.64
N THR A 476 2.44 -20.05 -17.69
CA THR A 476 2.77 -21.09 -16.70
C THR A 476 2.88 -22.46 -17.38
N GLN A 477 4.06 -23.09 -17.29
CA GLN A 477 4.31 -24.38 -17.96
C GLN A 477 4.02 -25.59 -17.05
N GLY A 478 3.78 -25.36 -15.77
CA GLY A 478 3.38 -26.34 -14.77
C GLY A 478 2.67 -25.65 -13.59
N ASP A 479 2.16 -26.45 -12.67
CA ASP A 479 1.49 -25.95 -11.46
C ASP A 479 2.51 -25.39 -10.45
N GLY A 480 2.11 -24.40 -9.67
CA GLY A 480 2.96 -23.83 -8.64
C GLY A 480 2.36 -22.62 -7.95
N HIS A 481 3.22 -21.91 -7.21
CA HIS A 481 2.86 -20.69 -6.51
C HIS A 481 4.02 -19.69 -6.52
N LEU A 482 3.67 -18.43 -6.30
CA LEU A 482 4.60 -17.32 -6.16
C LEU A 482 4.79 -17.08 -4.67
N THR A 483 6.03 -16.89 -4.25
CA THR A 483 6.34 -16.34 -2.93
C THR A 483 7.06 -15.01 -3.12
N VAL A 484 6.58 -13.97 -2.45
CA VAL A 484 7.19 -12.64 -2.44
C VAL A 484 7.61 -12.30 -1.03
N ALA A 485 8.90 -12.04 -0.83
CA ALA A 485 9.46 -11.80 0.48
C ALA A 485 10.68 -10.89 0.43
N PRO A 486 11.06 -10.24 1.54
CA PRO A 486 12.30 -9.49 1.61
C PRO A 486 13.51 -10.39 1.42
N ASP A 487 14.52 -9.85 0.76
CA ASP A 487 15.81 -10.50 0.56
C ASP A 487 16.76 -10.17 1.73
N SER A 488 17.52 -11.17 2.16
CA SER A 488 18.58 -11.05 3.17
C SER A 488 19.85 -10.36 2.66
N ASN A 489 20.01 -10.18 1.35
CA ASN A 489 21.16 -9.54 0.72
C ASN A 489 20.91 -8.06 0.46
N THR A 490 21.99 -7.29 0.51
CA THR A 490 22.03 -5.91 0.05
C THR A 490 22.16 -5.82 -1.47
N TRP A 491 21.75 -4.68 -2.03
CA TRP A 491 22.00 -4.39 -3.44
C TRP A 491 23.50 -4.37 -3.78
N ALA A 492 24.33 -3.87 -2.87
CA ALA A 492 25.79 -3.86 -3.03
C ALA A 492 26.38 -5.28 -3.14
N GLN A 493 25.83 -6.27 -2.42
CA GLN A 493 26.28 -7.66 -2.52
C GLN A 493 25.97 -8.25 -3.89
N TYR A 494 24.80 -7.97 -4.46
CA TYR A 494 24.47 -8.38 -5.83
C TYR A 494 25.38 -7.73 -6.87
N LEU A 495 25.63 -6.42 -6.76
CA LEU A 495 26.57 -5.72 -7.64
C LEU A 495 27.99 -6.28 -7.55
N GLY A 496 28.39 -6.72 -6.34
CA GLY A 496 29.70 -7.31 -6.07
C GLY A 496 29.80 -8.82 -6.33
N GLY A 497 28.71 -9.51 -6.68
CA GLY A 497 28.70 -10.97 -6.85
C GLY A 497 28.97 -11.76 -5.56
N THR A 498 28.67 -11.19 -4.40
CA THR A 498 28.94 -11.77 -3.06
C THR A 498 27.65 -12.15 -2.31
N GLN A 499 26.51 -12.11 -2.99
CA GLN A 499 25.22 -12.52 -2.44
C GLN A 499 25.22 -14.00 -2.05
N ILE A 500 24.47 -14.33 -1.01
CA ILE A 500 24.15 -15.71 -0.62
C ILE A 500 22.71 -15.98 -1.04
N ARG A 501 22.45 -17.10 -1.72
CA ARG A 501 21.09 -17.49 -2.10
C ARG A 501 20.16 -17.49 -0.88
N PRO A 502 19.11 -16.65 -0.84
CA PRO A 502 18.19 -16.61 0.28
C PRO A 502 17.37 -17.91 0.36
N THR A 503 16.78 -18.15 1.53
CA THR A 503 15.83 -19.25 1.71
C THR A 503 14.41 -18.72 1.48
N PRO A 504 13.63 -19.28 0.54
CA PRO A 504 12.25 -18.85 0.34
C PRO A 504 11.42 -19.14 1.60
N PRO A 505 10.59 -18.19 2.09
CA PRO A 505 9.71 -18.46 3.22
C PRO A 505 8.60 -19.43 2.82
N ASN A 506 8.05 -20.15 3.80
CA ASN A 506 6.87 -20.99 3.62
C ASN A 506 5.59 -20.14 3.59
N SER A 507 5.43 -19.36 2.52
CA SER A 507 4.24 -18.55 2.26
C SER A 507 3.87 -18.64 0.78
N SER A 508 2.60 -18.44 0.48
CA SER A 508 2.12 -18.31 -0.90
C SER A 508 1.51 -16.93 -1.04
N ASN A 509 1.78 -16.24 -2.15
CA ASN A 509 1.08 -15.02 -2.54
C ASN A 509 0.04 -15.33 -3.59
N LEU A 510 0.35 -16.11 -4.62
CA LEU A 510 -0.64 -16.56 -5.59
C LEU A 510 -0.34 -17.99 -6.04
N ASN A 511 -1.36 -18.71 -6.48
CA ASN A 511 -1.25 -20.10 -6.90
C ASN A 511 -1.82 -20.25 -8.31
N TRP A 512 -1.22 -21.12 -9.12
CA TRP A 512 -1.64 -21.34 -10.49
C TRP A 512 -1.58 -22.82 -10.88
N THR A 513 -2.36 -23.14 -11.91
CA THR A 513 -2.19 -24.34 -12.71
C THR A 513 -1.48 -24.01 -14.02
N LYS A 514 -0.99 -25.03 -14.71
CA LYS A 514 -0.44 -24.91 -16.07
C LYS A 514 -1.40 -24.16 -17.01
N GLY A 515 -0.86 -23.23 -17.78
CA GLY A 515 -1.58 -22.40 -18.77
C GLY A 515 -2.37 -21.22 -18.17
N ALA A 516 -2.46 -21.11 -16.85
CA ALA A 516 -3.18 -20.02 -16.20
C ALA A 516 -2.41 -18.69 -16.24
N THR A 517 -3.15 -17.59 -16.23
CA THR A 517 -2.64 -16.25 -15.90
C THR A 517 -3.31 -15.79 -14.63
N VAL A 518 -2.54 -15.54 -13.58
CA VAL A 518 -3.07 -15.27 -12.23
C VAL A 518 -2.41 -14.02 -11.66
N PRO A 519 -3.18 -12.98 -11.31
CA PRO A 519 -2.71 -11.85 -10.54
C PRO A 519 -3.05 -12.00 -9.05
N ASN A 520 -2.26 -11.36 -8.19
CA ASN A 520 -2.68 -11.04 -6.83
C ASN A 520 -1.99 -9.76 -6.33
N LEU A 521 -2.69 -9.00 -5.50
CA LEU A 521 -2.08 -7.92 -4.72
C LEU A 521 -1.03 -8.49 -3.76
N VAL A 522 0.08 -7.78 -3.62
CA VAL A 522 1.16 -8.09 -2.70
C VAL A 522 1.52 -6.84 -1.93
N GLN A 523 1.34 -6.89 -0.61
CA GLN A 523 1.94 -5.92 0.31
C GLN A 523 3.30 -6.45 0.77
N ALA A 524 4.37 -6.11 0.04
CA ALA A 524 5.71 -6.64 0.28
C ALA A 524 6.47 -5.75 1.28
N SER A 525 7.03 -6.36 2.33
CA SER A 525 8.02 -5.70 3.19
C SER A 525 9.29 -5.38 2.39
N THR A 526 9.97 -4.28 2.70
CA THR A 526 11.30 -3.98 2.16
C THR A 526 12.41 -4.75 2.85
N GLY A 527 12.10 -5.41 3.97
CA GLY A 527 13.09 -5.94 4.90
C GLY A 527 14.12 -4.88 5.31
N LYS A 528 15.31 -5.34 5.68
CA LYS A 528 16.42 -4.47 6.12
C LYS A 528 17.19 -3.84 4.96
N HIS A 529 17.07 -4.39 3.76
CA HIS A 529 17.97 -4.10 2.65
C HIS A 529 17.29 -3.45 1.44
N GLY A 530 15.95 -3.33 1.45
CA GLY A 530 15.22 -2.72 0.34
C GLY A 530 15.15 -3.59 -0.90
N VAL A 531 15.47 -4.88 -0.79
CA VAL A 531 15.44 -5.85 -1.88
C VAL A 531 14.31 -6.84 -1.62
N ILE A 532 13.51 -7.14 -2.65
CA ILE A 532 12.37 -8.06 -2.59
C ILE A 532 12.57 -9.17 -3.62
N ASP A 533 12.38 -10.40 -3.20
CA ASP A 533 12.44 -11.58 -4.07
C ASP A 533 11.05 -12.00 -4.55
N LEU A 534 10.98 -12.43 -5.81
CA LEU A 534 9.84 -13.10 -6.42
C LEU A 534 10.24 -14.53 -6.78
N TRP A 535 9.85 -15.47 -5.93
CA TRP A 535 10.20 -16.88 -6.06
C TRP A 535 9.19 -17.63 -6.92
N ASN A 536 9.65 -18.23 -8.01
CA ASN A 536 8.89 -19.23 -8.74
C ASN A 536 8.95 -20.56 -8.00
N ARG A 537 7.89 -20.92 -7.27
CA ARG A 537 7.84 -22.18 -6.50
C ARG A 537 7.27 -23.35 -7.32
N SER A 538 7.16 -23.23 -8.65
CA SER A 538 6.93 -24.36 -9.55
C SER A 538 8.24 -25.04 -9.95
N TRP A 539 8.15 -26.17 -10.65
CA TRP A 539 9.30 -26.85 -11.25
C TRP A 539 9.61 -26.37 -12.67
N GLN A 540 8.76 -25.54 -13.26
CA GLN A 540 8.85 -25.12 -14.65
C GLN A 540 9.09 -23.61 -14.75
N PRO A 541 9.68 -23.10 -15.86
CA PRO A 541 9.79 -21.67 -16.08
C PRO A 541 8.40 -21.01 -16.14
N THR A 542 8.30 -19.79 -15.64
CA THR A 542 7.09 -18.98 -15.73
C THR A 542 7.42 -17.50 -15.90
N ASP A 543 6.57 -16.77 -16.61
CA ASP A 543 6.69 -15.33 -16.70
C ASP A 543 6.01 -14.66 -15.50
N MET A 544 6.66 -13.63 -14.98
CA MET A 544 6.18 -12.72 -13.96
C MET A 544 6.11 -11.29 -14.50
N VAL A 545 5.09 -10.58 -14.03
CA VAL A 545 4.82 -9.18 -14.30
C VAL A 545 4.53 -8.51 -12.96
N VAL A 546 5.15 -7.36 -12.68
CA VAL A 546 4.94 -6.61 -11.44
C VAL A 546 4.58 -5.18 -11.76
N ASP A 547 3.40 -4.78 -11.32
CA ASP A 547 2.90 -3.41 -11.34
C ASP A 547 2.91 -2.84 -9.92
N MET A 548 3.29 -1.57 -9.74
CA MET A 548 3.25 -0.89 -8.44
C MET A 548 2.12 0.13 -8.39
N PHE A 549 1.38 0.14 -7.28
CA PHE A 549 0.21 0.99 -7.05
C PHE A 549 0.41 1.97 -5.89
N GLY A 550 1.38 1.70 -5.02
CA GLY A 550 1.77 2.61 -3.94
C GLY A 550 2.86 2.03 -3.07
N LEU A 551 3.22 2.76 -2.02
CA LEU A 551 4.25 2.38 -1.06
C LEU A 551 3.91 2.93 0.32
N TYR A 552 4.55 2.39 1.35
CA TYR A 552 4.41 2.84 2.74
C TYR A 552 5.72 3.48 3.20
N GLU A 553 5.65 4.70 3.71
CA GLU A 553 6.81 5.50 4.13
C GLU A 553 6.66 6.09 5.53
N TYR A 554 7.78 6.17 6.25
CA TYR A 554 7.90 6.86 7.52
C TYR A 554 8.04 8.37 7.42
#